data_AF-M8BLU0-F1
#
_entry.id   AF-M8BLU0-F1
#
_cell.length_a   1.000
_cell.length_b   1.000
_cell.length_c   1.000
_cell.angle_alpha   90.00
_cell.angle_beta   90.00
_cell.angle_gamma   90.00
#
_symmetry.space_group_name_H-M   'P 1'
#
loop_
_entity.id
_entity.type
_entity.pdbx_description
1 polymer ?
#
loop_
_entity_poly.entity_id
_entity_poly.type
_entity_poly.pdbx_seq_one_letter_code
_entity_poly.pdbx_strand_id
1 'polypeptide(L)'
;MTLTVVPALLLLLLAAFAPELAAAASSSRRTIHQPPHFPAGLASLYHSSGRYAVADNGTVKTFTAHYFPQELDHFTFTPNSSRVFSQKYLLNDTFWRRKPTAGPLFVYTGNEGDIEWFTTNTGFMFDIAPEFGALLVFIEVARLRASQIGQQAAARPMHRFYGESQPFGNDSDKSADTLGYLTSTQALADFAILITSLKQNLSAVDAPVIVFGGSYGGMLASWFRLKYPHVAMGALASSAPILQFDDITPWSGFKDTVTRESESLNCFSVIKAVWDVLDDRGSNETGLLELSKTFRTCKEKNKRFKTASIRFHV
;
A
#
# COMPACT_ATOMS: atom_id res chain seq x y z
N MET A 1 -53.41 -10.76 -51.14
CA MET A 1 -52.22 -11.43 -50.59
C MET A 1 -51.56 -10.44 -49.64
N THR A 2 -51.43 -10.66 -48.33
CA THR A 2 -50.69 -11.74 -47.61
C THR A 2 -49.18 -11.66 -47.86
N LEU A 3 -48.29 -11.70 -46.86
CA LEU A 3 -48.49 -12.10 -45.46
C LEU A 3 -47.49 -11.38 -44.51
N THR A 4 -47.91 -11.06 -43.27
CA THR A 4 -47.07 -10.46 -42.23
C THR A 4 -46.56 -11.53 -41.24
N VAL A 5 -45.30 -11.96 -41.33
CA VAL A 5 -44.73 -13.00 -40.44
C VAL A 5 -43.28 -12.71 -40.04
N VAL A 6 -43.06 -11.78 -39.11
CA VAL A 6 -41.75 -11.61 -38.42
C VAL A 6 -41.78 -11.36 -36.88
N PRO A 7 -42.87 -11.62 -36.10
CA PRO A 7 -42.77 -11.60 -34.62
C PRO A 7 -42.47 -12.97 -33.99
N ALA A 8 -42.75 -14.08 -34.68
CA ALA A 8 -42.73 -15.42 -34.07
C ALA A 8 -41.33 -15.97 -33.75
N LEU A 9 -40.30 -15.56 -34.50
CA LEU A 9 -38.96 -16.15 -34.39
C LEU A 9 -38.15 -15.67 -33.17
N LEU A 10 -38.50 -14.49 -32.63
CA LEU A 10 -37.75 -13.87 -31.53
C LEU A 10 -38.13 -14.45 -30.15
N LEU A 11 -39.36 -14.97 -30.01
CA LEU A 11 -39.85 -15.59 -28.77
C LEU A 11 -39.30 -17.02 -28.55
N LEU A 12 -38.90 -17.72 -29.61
CA LEU A 12 -38.36 -19.09 -29.52
C LEU A 12 -36.90 -19.14 -29.02
N LEU A 13 -36.12 -18.06 -29.19
CA LEU A 13 -34.73 -18.00 -28.73
C LEU A 13 -34.58 -17.72 -27.23
N LEU A 14 -35.59 -17.11 -26.59
CA LEU A 14 -35.58 -16.84 -25.14
C LEU A 14 -35.86 -18.08 -24.28
N ALA A 15 -36.38 -19.17 -24.86
CA ALA A 15 -36.64 -20.43 -24.16
C ALA A 15 -35.39 -21.32 -24.02
N ALA A 16 -34.30 -21.04 -24.75
CA ALA A 16 -33.15 -21.95 -24.89
C ALA A 16 -32.08 -21.83 -23.78
N PHE A 17 -32.19 -20.86 -22.87
CA PHE A 17 -31.19 -20.58 -21.83
C PHE A 17 -31.79 -20.38 -20.42
N ALA A 18 -32.92 -21.04 -20.13
CA ALA A 18 -33.42 -21.18 -18.77
C ALA A 18 -32.85 -22.47 -18.13
N PRO A 19 -32.02 -22.40 -17.08
CA PRO A 19 -31.58 -23.59 -16.36
C PRO A 19 -32.72 -24.15 -15.49
N GLU A 20 -33.03 -25.44 -15.65
CA GLU A 20 -34.11 -26.11 -14.92
C GLU A 20 -33.80 -26.23 -13.42
N LEU A 21 -34.75 -25.84 -12.55
CA LEU A 21 -34.68 -26.11 -11.12
C LEU A 21 -35.06 -27.58 -10.82
N ALA A 22 -34.14 -28.50 -11.10
CA ALA A 22 -34.24 -29.89 -10.67
C ALA A 22 -34.01 -29.99 -9.13
N ALA A 23 -35.09 -30.05 -8.37
CA ALA A 23 -35.07 -30.07 -6.91
C ALA A 23 -34.62 -31.44 -6.32
N ALA A 24 -33.32 -31.70 -6.35
CA ALA A 24 -32.72 -32.89 -5.72
C ALA A 24 -32.62 -32.72 -4.19
N ALA A 25 -33.64 -33.18 -3.46
CA ALA A 25 -33.72 -33.12 -1.99
C ALA A 25 -32.75 -34.09 -1.28
N SER A 26 -31.46 -33.78 -1.27
CA SER A 26 -30.46 -34.52 -0.48
C SER A 26 -30.42 -34.03 0.96
N SER A 27 -30.69 -34.93 1.91
CA SER A 27 -30.63 -34.67 3.36
C SER A 27 -29.18 -34.62 3.87
N SER A 28 -28.41 -33.64 3.39
CA SER A 28 -27.07 -33.36 3.91
C SER A 28 -27.17 -32.53 5.20
N ARG A 29 -26.85 -33.16 6.33
CA ARG A 29 -26.90 -32.55 7.66
C ARG A 29 -25.78 -31.52 7.81
N ARG A 30 -25.98 -30.31 7.28
CA ARG A 30 -25.05 -29.18 7.42
C ARG A 30 -24.72 -28.94 8.90
N THR A 31 -23.53 -29.38 9.32
CA THR A 31 -22.86 -28.83 10.48
C THR A 31 -22.65 -27.35 10.22
N ILE A 32 -23.29 -26.50 11.03
CA ILE A 32 -22.96 -25.08 11.07
C ILE A 32 -21.57 -25.00 11.67
N HIS A 33 -20.53 -24.94 10.82
CA HIS A 33 -19.22 -24.51 11.26
C HIS A 33 -19.35 -23.07 11.72
N GLN A 34 -19.41 -22.88 13.03
CA GLN A 34 -19.13 -21.57 13.61
C GLN A 34 -17.72 -21.17 13.14
N PRO A 35 -17.49 -19.90 12.76
CA PRO A 35 -16.13 -19.41 12.58
C PRO A 35 -15.35 -19.62 13.89
N PRO A 36 -14.02 -19.83 13.85
CA PRO A 36 -13.23 -20.02 15.05
C PRO A 36 -13.44 -18.83 15.99
N HIS A 37 -13.94 -19.11 17.20
CA HIS A 37 -14.10 -18.10 18.23
C HIS A 37 -12.70 -17.66 18.68
N PHE A 38 -12.28 -16.47 18.26
CA PHE A 38 -11.09 -15.82 18.81
C PHE A 38 -11.21 -15.75 20.34
N PRO A 39 -10.14 -16.07 21.09
CA PRO A 39 -10.17 -16.03 22.54
C PRO A 39 -10.37 -14.58 23.01
N ALA A 40 -11.55 -14.28 23.55
CA ALA A 40 -11.87 -13.01 24.19
C ALA A 40 -11.10 -12.88 25.53
N GLY A 41 -9.79 -12.68 25.45
CA GLY A 41 -8.86 -12.97 26.54
C GLY A 41 -7.52 -12.21 26.53
N LEU A 42 -7.42 -11.06 25.86
CA LEU A 42 -6.26 -10.15 25.96
C LEU A 42 -6.68 -8.75 26.42
N ALA A 43 -7.23 -8.69 27.64
CA ALA A 43 -7.54 -7.44 28.34
C ALA A 43 -6.29 -6.75 28.90
N SER A 44 -5.35 -6.34 28.02
CA SER A 44 -4.28 -5.40 28.35
C SER A 44 -3.77 -4.70 27.09
N LEU A 45 -4.41 -3.60 26.71
CA LEU A 45 -3.88 -2.68 25.70
C LEU A 45 -2.67 -1.95 26.30
N TYR A 46 -1.46 -2.26 25.81
CA TYR A 46 -0.24 -1.61 26.27
C TYR A 46 -0.22 -0.14 25.84
N HIS A 47 -0.68 0.73 26.73
CA HIS A 47 -1.10 2.09 26.40
C HIS A 47 0.08 3.08 26.33
N SER A 48 0.99 2.85 25.38
CA SER A 48 2.08 3.78 25.03
C SER A 48 1.51 4.98 24.24
N SER A 49 0.80 5.87 24.94
CA SER A 49 0.06 7.00 24.36
C SER A 49 0.96 8.18 23.99
N GLY A 50 1.85 7.95 23.03
CA GLY A 50 2.55 9.03 22.33
C GLY A 50 1.54 9.94 21.63
N ARG A 51 1.45 11.20 22.07
CA ARG A 51 0.73 12.27 21.37
C ARG A 51 1.66 12.92 20.37
N TYR A 52 1.54 12.55 19.11
CA TYR A 52 2.33 13.14 18.03
C TYR A 52 1.63 14.41 17.54
N ALA A 53 2.35 15.53 17.63
CA ALA A 53 1.86 16.86 17.31
C ALA A 53 2.58 17.39 16.08
N VAL A 54 2.00 17.19 14.89
CA VAL A 54 2.54 17.73 13.64
C VAL A 54 1.95 19.12 13.43
N ALA A 55 2.79 20.15 13.50
CA ALA A 55 2.38 21.53 13.26
C ALA A 55 2.34 21.81 11.76
N ASP A 56 1.16 22.09 11.23
CA ASP A 56 0.94 22.53 9.86
C ASP A 56 0.12 23.82 9.85
N ASN A 57 0.74 24.89 9.34
CA ASN A 57 0.18 26.24 9.24
C ASN A 57 -0.55 26.77 10.51
N GLY A 58 -0.03 26.42 11.69
CA GLY A 58 -0.60 26.78 13.00
C GLY A 58 -1.65 25.80 13.55
N THR A 59 -2.15 24.86 12.76
CA THR A 59 -2.95 23.73 13.24
C THR A 59 -2.05 22.57 13.68
N VAL A 60 -2.28 22.05 14.88
CA VAL A 60 -1.58 20.86 15.36
C VAL A 60 -2.40 19.63 15.01
N LYS A 61 -1.96 18.88 14.00
CA LYS A 61 -2.50 17.56 13.69
C LYS A 61 -2.05 16.60 14.79
N THR A 62 -2.95 16.32 15.73
CA THR A 62 -2.71 15.48 16.91
C THR A 62 -3.07 14.03 16.63
N PHE A 63 -2.11 13.12 16.75
CA PHE A 63 -2.36 11.69 16.69
C PHE A 63 -2.06 11.04 18.03
N THR A 64 -2.85 10.03 18.39
CA THR A 64 -2.46 9.06 19.41
C THR A 64 -1.92 7.83 18.70
N ALA A 65 -0.70 7.41 19.05
CA ALA A 65 -0.18 6.13 18.60
C ALA A 65 -0.77 4.98 19.41
N HIS A 66 -1.13 3.91 18.71
CA HIS A 66 -1.66 2.67 19.25
C HIS A 66 -0.96 1.49 18.58
N TYR A 67 -1.03 0.33 19.22
CA TYR A 67 -0.44 -0.91 18.70
C TYR A 67 -1.47 -2.04 18.77
N PHE A 68 -1.52 -2.86 17.71
CA PHE A 68 -2.42 -3.98 17.54
C PHE A 68 -1.63 -5.29 17.48
N PRO A 69 -1.97 -6.33 18.28
CA PRO A 69 -1.32 -7.63 18.20
C PRO A 69 -1.73 -8.33 16.90
N GLN A 70 -0.83 -8.36 15.93
CA GLN A 70 -1.06 -8.84 14.57
C GLN A 70 -0.41 -10.21 14.35
N GLU A 71 -1.05 -11.10 13.59
CA GLU A 71 -0.51 -12.44 13.29
C GLU A 71 0.62 -12.39 12.25
N LEU A 72 1.68 -13.17 12.47
CA LEU A 72 2.86 -13.21 11.61
C LEU A 72 2.54 -13.73 10.20
N ASP A 73 1.59 -14.66 10.05
CA ASP A 73 1.24 -15.25 8.77
C ASP A 73 -0.23 -15.67 8.70
N HIS A 74 -0.98 -14.99 7.85
CA HIS A 74 -2.43 -15.17 7.65
C HIS A 74 -2.81 -16.31 6.71
N PHE A 75 -1.82 -16.99 6.09
CA PHE A 75 -2.05 -17.99 5.04
C PHE A 75 -1.46 -19.36 5.38
N THR A 76 -0.51 -19.45 6.30
CA THR A 76 0.06 -20.72 6.77
C THR A 76 -0.48 -21.08 8.16
N PHE A 77 -0.78 -22.36 8.40
CA PHE A 77 -1.24 -22.87 9.69
C PHE A 77 -0.22 -23.86 10.28
N THR A 78 0.95 -23.36 10.67
CA THR A 78 2.04 -24.14 11.31
C THR A 78 2.31 -23.63 12.72
N PRO A 79 3.00 -24.39 13.60
CA PRO A 79 3.32 -23.92 14.96
C PRO A 79 4.12 -22.62 15.04
N ASN A 80 4.72 -22.16 13.94
CA ASN A 80 5.46 -20.90 13.86
C ASN A 80 4.64 -19.72 13.32
N SER A 81 3.51 -19.94 12.62
CA SER A 81 2.70 -18.85 12.06
C SER A 81 1.84 -18.13 13.09
N SER A 82 1.42 -18.83 14.16
CA SER A 82 0.69 -18.24 15.30
C SER A 82 1.56 -17.35 16.20
N ARG A 83 2.71 -16.88 15.72
CA ARG A 83 3.48 -15.80 16.34
C ARG A 83 2.75 -14.48 16.12
N VAL A 84 2.79 -13.59 17.10
CA VAL A 84 2.23 -12.23 16.98
C VAL A 84 3.32 -11.17 17.03
N PHE A 85 3.06 -10.03 16.39
CA PHE A 85 3.88 -8.82 16.43
C PHE A 85 3.04 -7.57 16.72
N SER A 86 3.70 -6.46 17.04
CA SER A 86 3.02 -5.24 17.49
C SER A 86 2.82 -4.27 16.33
N GLN A 87 1.66 -4.28 15.67
CA GLN A 87 1.36 -3.38 14.55
C GLN A 87 0.89 -1.99 15.01
N LYS A 88 1.75 -1.00 14.82
CA LYS A 88 1.46 0.41 15.06
C LYS A 88 0.37 0.94 14.13
N TYR A 89 -0.49 1.77 14.66
CA TYR A 89 -1.41 2.61 13.89
C TYR A 89 -1.65 3.92 14.64
N LEU A 90 -1.93 4.98 13.89
CA LEU A 90 -2.20 6.31 14.40
C LEU A 90 -3.69 6.63 14.29
N LEU A 91 -4.29 7.16 15.36
CA LEU A 91 -5.66 7.65 15.37
C LEU A 91 -5.70 9.17 15.55
N ASN A 92 -6.56 9.83 14.78
CA ASN A 92 -7.13 11.15 15.11
C ASN A 92 -8.66 11.04 15.05
N ASP A 93 -9.32 11.31 16.17
CA ASP A 93 -10.78 11.29 16.31
C ASP A 93 -11.39 12.69 16.50
N THR A 94 -10.62 13.76 16.23
CA THR A 94 -11.00 15.16 16.47
C THR A 94 -12.30 15.55 15.76
N PHE A 95 -12.58 14.94 14.61
CA PHE A 95 -13.79 15.19 13.81
C PHE A 95 -14.79 14.01 13.85
N TRP A 96 -14.52 12.94 14.60
CA TRP A 96 -15.28 11.71 14.47
C TRP A 96 -16.66 11.79 15.13
N ARG A 97 -17.71 11.73 14.31
CA ARG A 97 -19.11 11.74 14.74
C ARG A 97 -19.47 10.38 15.37
N ARG A 98 -19.37 10.25 16.69
CA ARG A 98 -19.61 8.98 17.41
C ARG A 98 -21.09 8.55 17.51
N LYS A 99 -22.05 9.48 17.38
CA LYS A 99 -23.50 9.27 17.57
C LYS A 99 -24.33 10.23 16.69
N PRO A 100 -25.61 9.93 16.36
CA PRO A 100 -26.35 8.71 16.71
C PRO A 100 -25.87 7.49 15.93
N THR A 101 -25.47 7.66 14.68
CA THR A 101 -24.71 6.70 13.88
C THR A 101 -23.23 7.10 13.88
N ALA A 102 -22.34 6.11 13.83
CA ALA A 102 -20.91 6.36 13.73
C ALA A 102 -20.54 6.88 12.33
N GLY A 103 -19.77 7.98 12.29
CA GLY A 103 -19.18 8.52 11.07
C GLY A 103 -18.13 7.56 10.46
N PRO A 104 -17.78 7.76 9.16
CA PRO A 104 -16.89 6.86 8.43
C PRO A 104 -15.51 6.75 9.06
N LEU A 105 -14.84 5.63 8.80
CA LEU A 105 -13.40 5.50 8.98
C LEU A 105 -12.72 5.83 7.65
N PHE A 106 -11.86 6.84 7.65
CA PHE A 106 -10.95 7.13 6.56
C PHE A 106 -9.59 6.54 6.92
N VAL A 107 -9.23 5.44 6.25
CA VAL A 107 -8.09 4.59 6.62
C VAL A 107 -6.99 4.70 5.58
N TYR A 108 -5.85 5.28 5.94
CA TYR A 108 -4.66 5.24 5.09
C TYR A 108 -4.00 3.87 5.15
N THR A 109 -3.89 3.19 4.01
CA THR A 109 -3.12 1.96 3.87
C THR A 109 -1.65 2.30 3.71
N GLY A 110 -0.91 2.32 4.82
CA GLY A 110 0.51 2.66 4.85
C GLY A 110 1.36 1.80 3.92
N ASN A 111 2.46 2.38 3.45
CA ASN A 111 3.30 1.80 2.39
C ASN A 111 4.80 1.88 2.76
N GLU A 112 5.70 2.05 1.80
CA GLU A 112 7.16 1.87 1.90
C GLU A 112 7.94 2.92 2.74
N GLY A 113 7.33 3.44 3.81
CA GLY A 113 7.85 4.59 4.57
C GLY A 113 7.41 4.65 6.03
N ASP A 114 7.61 5.81 6.64
CA ASP A 114 7.22 6.09 8.02
C ASP A 114 5.75 6.55 8.09
N ILE A 115 4.94 6.02 9.01
CA ILE A 115 3.51 6.38 9.04
C ILE A 115 3.28 7.83 9.47
N GLU A 116 4.11 8.36 10.37
CA GLU A 116 4.15 9.79 10.70
C GLU A 116 4.52 10.69 9.50
N TRP A 117 5.28 10.19 8.52
CA TRP A 117 5.53 10.92 7.28
C TRP A 117 4.27 10.95 6.39
N PHE A 118 3.57 9.82 6.26
CA PHE A 118 2.32 9.76 5.49
C PHE A 118 1.20 10.60 6.13
N THR A 119 1.06 10.65 7.47
CA THR A 119 0.08 11.53 8.13
C THR A 119 0.36 13.01 7.88
N THR A 120 1.64 13.40 7.93
CA THR A 120 2.09 14.78 7.70
C THR A 120 1.72 15.25 6.29
N ASN A 121 1.98 14.41 5.27
CA ASN A 121 1.86 14.77 3.86
C ASN A 121 0.47 14.51 3.26
N THR A 122 -0.40 13.70 3.89
CA THR A 122 -1.75 13.41 3.38
C THR A 122 -2.78 14.42 3.89
N GLY A 123 -2.52 15.72 3.62
CA GLY A 123 -3.38 16.83 4.07
C GLY A 123 -4.86 16.67 3.72
N PHE A 124 -5.15 16.20 2.50
CA PHE A 124 -6.52 16.01 2.00
C PHE A 124 -7.45 15.20 2.92
N MET A 125 -6.94 14.19 3.64
CA MET A 125 -7.77 13.42 4.58
C MET A 125 -8.24 14.26 5.77
N PHE A 126 -7.47 15.25 6.20
CA PHE A 126 -7.83 16.19 7.27
C PHE A 126 -8.80 17.25 6.76
N ASP A 127 -8.64 17.69 5.52
CA ASP A 127 -9.49 18.72 4.90
C ASP A 127 -10.96 18.24 4.78
N ILE A 128 -11.18 16.97 4.42
CA ILE A 128 -12.53 16.39 4.29
C ILE A 128 -13.08 15.75 5.58
N ALA A 129 -12.26 15.46 6.59
CA ALA A 129 -12.72 14.79 7.81
C ALA A 129 -13.84 15.54 8.57
N PRO A 130 -13.86 16.89 8.68
CA PRO A 130 -14.95 17.63 9.31
C PRO A 130 -16.30 17.46 8.62
N GLU A 131 -16.33 17.46 7.28
CA GLU A 131 -17.55 17.35 6.49
C GLU A 131 -18.21 15.98 6.70
N PHE A 132 -17.44 14.91 6.50
CA PHE A 132 -17.92 13.55 6.69
C PHE A 132 -18.09 13.17 8.17
N GLY A 133 -17.48 13.90 9.10
CA GLY A 133 -17.40 13.57 10.52
C GLY A 133 -16.61 12.29 10.78
N ALA A 134 -15.47 12.15 10.11
CA ALA A 134 -14.71 10.90 9.97
C ALA A 134 -13.75 10.63 11.14
N LEU A 135 -13.48 9.35 11.41
CA LEU A 135 -12.31 8.90 12.16
C LEU A 135 -11.14 8.77 11.17
N LEU A 136 -10.02 9.40 11.49
CA LEU A 136 -8.79 9.23 10.72
C LEU A 136 -7.93 8.12 11.33
N VAL A 137 -7.60 7.12 10.50
CA VAL A 137 -6.78 5.98 10.88
C VAL A 137 -5.62 5.88 9.88
N PHE A 138 -4.39 5.82 10.36
CA PHE A 138 -3.22 5.58 9.51
C PHE A 138 -2.50 4.32 10.01
N ILE A 139 -2.53 3.25 9.23
CA ILE A 139 -2.00 1.94 9.65
C ILE A 139 -0.55 1.81 9.19
N GLU A 140 0.36 1.56 10.14
CA GLU A 140 1.78 1.34 9.88
C GLU A 140 2.08 -0.11 9.47
N VAL A 141 3.24 -0.32 8.85
CA VAL A 141 3.54 -1.55 8.14
C VAL A 141 5.03 -2.01 8.32
N ALA A 142 5.69 -1.89 9.51
CA ALA A 142 6.67 -2.85 10.14
C ALA A 142 8.28 -2.90 10.12
N ARG A 143 9.11 -1.83 10.13
CA ARG A 143 10.50 -1.68 9.50
C ARG A 143 11.46 -2.87 9.38
N LEU A 144 12.29 -2.74 8.34
CA LEU A 144 13.72 -3.00 8.38
C LEU A 144 14.46 -1.69 8.70
N ARG A 145 15.19 -1.61 9.82
CA ARG A 145 16.13 -0.50 10.02
C ARG A 145 17.28 -0.67 9.02
N ALA A 146 17.25 0.11 7.94
CA ALA A 146 18.39 0.22 7.03
C ALA A 146 19.63 0.66 7.83
N SER A 147 20.51 -0.30 8.11
CA SER A 147 21.76 -0.05 8.84
C SER A 147 22.59 0.98 8.07
N GLN A 148 23.03 2.05 8.75
CA GLN A 148 23.90 3.06 8.15
C GLN A 148 25.36 2.56 8.01
N ILE A 149 25.55 1.47 7.28
CA ILE A 149 26.87 0.97 6.88
C ILE A 149 26.89 0.76 5.37
N GLY A 150 27.39 1.79 4.67
CA GLY A 150 28.19 1.60 3.46
C GLY A 150 27.52 1.01 2.21
N GLN A 151 26.71 1.84 1.53
CA GLN A 151 26.69 1.95 0.06
C GLN A 151 26.09 0.77 -0.75
N GLN A 152 25.34 1.09 -1.82
CA GLN A 152 24.75 0.12 -2.76
C GLN A 152 23.53 -0.72 -2.26
N ALA A 153 22.66 -0.14 -1.43
CA ALA A 153 21.31 -0.68 -1.24
C ALA A 153 20.51 -0.62 -2.55
N ALA A 154 20.26 -1.78 -3.18
CA ALA A 154 19.39 -1.88 -4.34
C ALA A 154 17.93 -1.74 -3.91
N ALA A 155 17.16 -0.89 -4.59
CA ALA A 155 15.75 -0.69 -4.27
C ALA A 155 14.95 -1.99 -4.47
N ARG A 156 14.28 -2.45 -3.41
CA ARG A 156 13.21 -3.44 -3.48
C ARG A 156 11.92 -2.79 -2.97
N PRO A 157 10.82 -2.76 -3.76
CA PRO A 157 9.54 -2.31 -3.26
C PRO A 157 8.99 -3.39 -2.34
N MET A 158 8.86 -3.07 -1.06
CA MET A 158 8.54 -4.03 -0.02
C MET A 158 7.48 -3.43 0.92
N HIS A 159 6.66 -4.30 1.47
CA HIS A 159 5.55 -3.93 2.35
C HIS A 159 5.81 -4.38 3.78
N ARG A 160 4.85 -4.99 4.50
CA ARG A 160 4.97 -5.36 5.94
C ARG A 160 6.39 -5.74 6.31
N PHE A 161 7.10 -4.70 6.78
CA PHE A 161 8.51 -4.47 7.12
C PHE A 161 8.95 -2.95 6.96
N TYR A 162 8.10 -1.92 7.31
CA TYR A 162 8.28 -0.42 7.36
C TYR A 162 7.65 0.36 8.57
N GLY A 163 8.44 0.82 9.57
CA GLY A 163 8.05 1.53 10.81
C GLY A 163 8.36 0.79 12.15
N GLU A 164 7.74 1.05 13.30
CA GLU A 164 8.05 0.34 14.55
C GLU A 164 7.61 -1.14 14.58
N SER A 165 6.73 -1.58 13.67
CA SER A 165 6.01 -2.87 13.80
C SER A 165 6.77 -4.16 13.44
N GLN A 166 8.07 -4.26 13.72
CA GLN A 166 8.97 -5.34 13.22
C GLN A 166 8.62 -6.78 13.69
N PRO A 167 8.25 -7.75 12.83
CA PRO A 167 7.79 -9.09 13.26
C PRO A 167 8.88 -10.04 13.76
N PHE A 168 10.14 -9.74 13.45
CA PHE A 168 11.34 -10.39 14.03
C PHE A 168 12.28 -9.34 14.67
N GLY A 169 11.80 -8.13 14.97
CA GLY A 169 12.66 -7.05 15.48
C GLY A 169 13.80 -6.72 14.52
N ASN A 170 14.99 -6.50 15.09
CA ASN A 170 16.25 -6.27 14.37
C ASN A 170 16.71 -7.44 13.46
N ASP A 171 16.03 -8.59 13.46
CA ASP A 171 16.39 -9.75 12.64
C ASP A 171 15.54 -9.87 11.36
N SER A 172 14.55 -8.98 11.18
CA SER A 172 13.55 -9.09 10.11
C SER A 172 14.15 -9.03 8.68
N ASP A 173 15.29 -8.36 8.48
CA ASP A 173 15.98 -8.24 7.18
C ASP A 173 17.04 -9.33 6.91
N LYS A 174 17.31 -10.22 7.86
CA LYS A 174 18.55 -11.01 7.86
C LYS A 174 18.56 -12.24 6.95
N SER A 175 17.41 -12.79 6.55
CA SER A 175 17.37 -13.93 5.62
C SER A 175 16.19 -13.89 4.65
N ALA A 176 16.23 -14.76 3.64
CA ALA A 176 15.07 -14.95 2.75
C ALA A 176 13.86 -15.52 3.51
N ASP A 177 14.09 -16.26 4.60
CA ASP A 177 13.05 -16.90 5.42
C ASP A 177 12.29 -15.87 6.28
N THR A 178 12.99 -14.84 6.80
CA THR A 178 12.30 -13.71 7.46
C THR A 178 11.59 -12.83 6.43
N LEU A 179 12.23 -12.54 5.30
CA LEU A 179 11.63 -11.78 4.19
C LEU A 179 10.48 -12.54 3.47
N GLY A 180 10.27 -13.83 3.73
CA GLY A 180 9.18 -14.63 3.14
C GLY A 180 7.78 -14.20 3.60
N TYR A 181 7.68 -13.67 4.82
CA TYR A 181 6.43 -13.14 5.38
C TYR A 181 6.04 -11.76 4.83
N LEU A 182 6.93 -11.14 4.07
CA LEU A 182 6.85 -9.76 3.60
C LEU A 182 6.24 -9.70 2.20
N THR A 183 4.91 -9.64 2.15
CA THR A 183 4.13 -9.56 0.90
C THR A 183 2.98 -8.56 1.00
N SER A 184 2.47 -8.12 -0.16
CA SER A 184 1.26 -7.30 -0.22
C SER A 184 0.02 -8.04 0.30
N THR A 185 -0.15 -9.32 -0.04
CA THR A 185 -1.29 -10.13 0.40
C THR A 185 -1.40 -10.21 1.92
N GLN A 186 -0.27 -10.40 2.60
CA GLN A 186 -0.20 -10.48 4.06
C GLN A 186 -0.60 -9.14 4.71
N ALA A 187 -0.16 -8.01 4.16
CA ALA A 187 -0.57 -6.69 4.67
C ALA A 187 -2.02 -6.33 4.36
N LEU A 188 -2.59 -6.81 3.25
CA LEU A 188 -4.02 -6.66 2.99
C LEU A 188 -4.85 -7.45 4.04
N ALA A 189 -4.36 -8.60 4.50
CA ALA A 189 -4.93 -9.30 5.65
C ALA A 189 -4.71 -8.54 6.98
N ASP A 190 -3.51 -7.98 7.21
CA ASP A 190 -3.20 -7.14 8.38
C ASP A 190 -4.24 -6.00 8.51
N PHE A 191 -4.45 -5.25 7.42
CA PHE A 191 -5.45 -4.18 7.36
C PHE A 191 -6.87 -4.68 7.63
N ALA A 192 -7.27 -5.83 7.05
CA ALA A 192 -8.63 -6.37 7.22
C ALA A 192 -8.93 -6.71 8.67
N ILE A 193 -7.98 -7.36 9.36
CA ILE A 193 -8.11 -7.77 10.76
C ILE A 193 -8.09 -6.54 11.68
N LEU A 194 -7.13 -5.62 11.48
CA LEU A 194 -7.02 -4.41 12.31
C LEU A 194 -8.25 -3.51 12.18
N ILE A 195 -8.72 -3.22 10.96
CA ILE A 195 -9.92 -2.41 10.73
C ILE A 195 -11.16 -3.06 11.35
N THR A 196 -11.32 -4.38 11.22
CA THR A 196 -12.47 -5.10 11.77
C THR A 196 -12.45 -5.10 13.30
N SER A 197 -11.30 -5.36 13.92
CA SER A 197 -11.14 -5.31 15.37
C SER A 197 -11.32 -3.89 15.91
N LEU A 198 -10.76 -2.87 15.24
CA LEU A 198 -10.93 -1.46 15.60
C LEU A 198 -12.42 -1.06 15.57
N LYS A 199 -13.17 -1.45 14.54
CA LYS A 199 -14.63 -1.20 14.46
C LYS A 199 -15.41 -1.89 15.59
N GLN A 200 -15.00 -3.09 16.02
CA GLN A 200 -15.60 -3.77 17.18
C GLN A 200 -15.28 -3.03 18.49
N ASN A 201 -14.00 -2.71 18.74
CA ASN A 201 -13.53 -2.00 19.94
C ASN A 201 -14.13 -0.60 20.09
N LEU A 202 -14.49 0.04 18.98
CA LEU A 202 -15.15 1.36 18.93
C LEU A 202 -16.69 1.29 18.95
N SER A 203 -17.29 0.11 19.05
CA SER A 203 -18.75 -0.12 18.91
C SER A 203 -19.32 0.47 17.61
N ALA A 204 -18.54 0.42 16.53
CA ALA A 204 -18.76 1.08 15.25
C ALA A 204 -18.81 0.07 14.09
N VAL A 205 -19.40 -1.11 14.32
CA VAL A 205 -19.39 -2.25 13.38
C VAL A 205 -20.03 -1.89 12.02
N ASP A 206 -21.06 -1.06 12.01
CA ASP A 206 -21.74 -0.62 10.78
C ASP A 206 -21.10 0.63 10.12
N ALA A 207 -20.06 1.22 10.72
CA ALA A 207 -19.43 2.43 10.20
C ALA A 207 -18.81 2.16 8.81
N PRO A 208 -19.12 2.97 7.77
CA PRO A 208 -18.54 2.80 6.45
C PRO A 208 -17.03 3.08 6.48
N VAL A 209 -16.25 2.33 5.71
CA VAL A 209 -14.79 2.48 5.62
C VAL A 209 -14.41 2.86 4.20
N ILE A 210 -13.65 3.95 4.04
CA ILE A 210 -13.00 4.32 2.79
C ILE A 210 -11.49 4.21 3.01
N VAL A 211 -10.79 3.46 2.15
CA VAL A 211 -9.33 3.35 2.21
C VAL A 211 -8.66 4.38 1.30
N PHE A 212 -7.52 4.91 1.73
CA PHE A 212 -6.76 5.95 1.05
C PHE A 212 -5.31 5.50 0.90
N GLY A 213 -4.66 5.91 -0.19
CA GLY A 213 -3.21 5.74 -0.33
C GLY A 213 -2.64 6.45 -1.55
N GLY A 214 -1.35 6.80 -1.47
CA GLY A 214 -0.58 7.35 -2.58
C GLY A 214 0.48 6.36 -3.07
N SER A 215 0.89 6.42 -4.34
CA SER A 215 1.92 5.52 -4.89
C SER A 215 1.54 4.03 -4.68
N TYR A 216 2.44 3.22 -4.13
CA TYR A 216 2.17 1.85 -3.72
C TYR A 216 1.06 1.74 -2.66
N GLY A 217 0.94 2.72 -1.76
CA GLY A 217 -0.23 2.85 -0.87
C GLY A 217 -1.55 2.94 -1.62
N GLY A 218 -1.58 3.59 -2.79
CA GLY A 218 -2.76 3.65 -3.64
C GLY A 218 -3.05 2.31 -4.36
N MET A 219 -2.01 1.56 -4.71
CA MET A 219 -2.14 0.19 -5.23
C MET A 219 -2.75 -0.73 -4.17
N LEU A 220 -2.30 -0.59 -2.92
CA LEU A 220 -2.82 -1.30 -1.76
C LEU A 220 -4.27 -0.94 -1.45
N ALA A 221 -4.63 0.35 -1.45
CA ALA A 221 -6.03 0.79 -1.30
C ALA A 221 -6.94 0.17 -2.39
N SER A 222 -6.45 0.13 -3.65
CA SER A 222 -7.14 -0.52 -4.77
C SER A 222 -7.34 -2.02 -4.53
N TRP A 223 -6.26 -2.75 -4.23
CA TRP A 223 -6.30 -4.19 -4.00
C TRP A 223 -7.09 -4.56 -2.74
N PHE A 224 -7.06 -3.72 -1.71
CA PHE A 224 -7.86 -3.90 -0.50
C PHE A 224 -9.36 -3.81 -0.80
N ARG A 225 -9.81 -2.80 -1.54
CA ARG A 225 -11.22 -2.73 -1.97
C ARG A 225 -11.62 -3.89 -2.88
N LEU A 226 -10.70 -4.40 -3.72
CA LEU A 226 -10.96 -5.55 -4.60
C LEU A 226 -11.01 -6.90 -3.84
N LYS A 227 -10.21 -7.10 -2.79
CA LYS A 227 -10.12 -8.37 -2.04
C LYS A 227 -10.98 -8.40 -0.77
N TYR A 228 -11.16 -7.25 -0.13
CA TYR A 228 -11.97 -7.07 1.09
C TYR A 228 -13.11 -6.05 0.90
N PRO A 229 -13.98 -6.21 -0.14
CA PRO A 229 -15.10 -5.29 -0.40
C PRO A 229 -16.18 -5.30 0.70
N HIS A 230 -16.10 -6.26 1.63
CA HIS A 230 -16.92 -6.36 2.84
C HIS A 230 -16.33 -5.57 4.04
N VAL A 231 -15.06 -5.16 3.97
CA VAL A 231 -14.42 -4.28 4.98
C VAL A 231 -14.41 -2.83 4.48
N ALA A 232 -13.86 -2.57 3.28
CA ALA A 232 -13.84 -1.25 2.66
C ALA A 232 -14.98 -1.08 1.64
N MET A 233 -15.78 -0.02 1.80
CA MET A 233 -16.86 0.38 0.90
C MET A 233 -16.33 1.04 -0.39
N GLY A 234 -15.19 1.73 -0.30
CA GLY A 234 -14.54 2.41 -1.44
C GLY A 234 -13.06 2.65 -1.20
N ALA A 235 -12.35 3.10 -2.24
CA ALA A 235 -10.92 3.41 -2.20
C ALA A 235 -10.58 4.68 -2.97
N LEU A 236 -9.68 5.51 -2.42
CA LEU A 236 -8.99 6.59 -3.14
C LEU A 236 -7.54 6.17 -3.40
N ALA A 237 -7.25 5.81 -4.65
CA ALA A 237 -5.95 5.32 -5.10
C ALA A 237 -5.19 6.43 -5.85
N SER A 238 -4.48 7.30 -5.11
CA SER A 238 -3.79 8.45 -5.68
C SER A 238 -2.47 8.04 -6.34
N SER A 239 -2.28 8.40 -7.61
CA SER A 239 -1.07 8.12 -8.41
C SER A 239 -0.58 6.66 -8.28
N ALA A 240 -1.51 5.71 -8.30
CA ALA A 240 -1.25 4.29 -8.07
C ALA A 240 -0.84 3.56 -9.37
N PRO A 241 0.41 3.09 -9.54
CA PRO A 241 0.86 2.44 -10.78
C PRO A 241 0.41 0.97 -10.87
N ILE A 242 -0.89 0.70 -10.70
CA ILE A 242 -1.48 -0.66 -10.72
C ILE A 242 -1.33 -1.40 -12.05
N LEU A 243 -0.94 -0.71 -13.12
CA LEU A 243 -0.69 -1.29 -14.45
C LEU A 243 0.81 -1.42 -14.78
N GLN A 244 1.73 -0.99 -13.89
CA GLN A 244 3.17 -0.98 -14.16
C GLN A 244 3.81 -2.36 -13.90
N PHE A 245 3.25 -3.39 -14.52
CA PHE A 245 3.65 -4.79 -14.38
C PHE A 245 3.73 -5.46 -15.76
N ASP A 246 4.64 -6.42 -15.88
CA ASP A 246 4.83 -7.27 -17.06
C ASP A 246 4.83 -6.44 -18.36
N ASP A 247 4.11 -6.88 -19.39
CA ASP A 247 3.98 -6.19 -20.68
C ASP A 247 2.73 -5.27 -20.76
N ILE A 248 2.07 -4.96 -19.62
CA ILE A 248 0.82 -4.16 -19.60
C ILE A 248 1.07 -2.70 -19.99
N THR A 249 2.25 -2.17 -19.66
CA THR A 249 2.69 -0.82 -20.02
C THR A 249 4.09 -0.88 -20.64
N PRO A 250 4.42 -0.04 -21.65
CA PRO A 250 5.76 0.00 -22.20
C PRO A 250 6.82 0.21 -21.12
N TRP A 251 7.89 -0.59 -21.14
CA TRP A 251 9.00 -0.53 -20.17
C TRP A 251 9.65 0.86 -20.08
N SER A 252 9.58 1.64 -21.16
CA SER A 252 10.09 3.01 -21.25
C SER A 252 9.14 4.06 -20.69
N GLY A 253 7.84 3.78 -20.53
CA GLY A 253 6.79 4.78 -20.34
C GLY A 253 6.97 5.72 -19.14
N PHE A 254 7.60 5.26 -18.07
CA PHE A 254 8.03 6.12 -16.95
C PHE A 254 9.13 7.12 -17.38
N LYS A 255 10.17 6.64 -18.08
CA LYS A 255 11.26 7.46 -18.62
C LYS A 255 10.76 8.43 -19.68
N ASP A 256 9.87 7.98 -20.57
CA ASP A 256 9.27 8.80 -21.63
C ASP A 256 8.42 9.93 -21.03
N THR A 257 7.67 9.63 -19.97
CA THR A 257 6.90 10.63 -19.21
C THR A 257 7.82 11.64 -18.55
N VAL A 258 8.81 11.19 -17.75
CA VAL A 258 9.80 12.09 -17.10
C VAL A 258 10.55 12.96 -18.13
N THR A 259 10.78 12.44 -19.34
CA THR A 259 11.42 13.19 -20.43
C THR A 259 10.49 14.26 -21.00
N ARG A 260 9.18 13.99 -21.11
CA ARG A 260 8.18 14.95 -21.61
C ARG A 260 7.91 16.08 -20.64
N GLU A 261 8.01 15.85 -19.33
CA GLU A 261 7.85 16.91 -18.31
C GLU A 261 9.05 17.89 -18.23
N SER A 262 9.97 17.87 -19.21
CA SER A 262 11.08 18.84 -19.28
C SER A 262 10.58 20.26 -19.56
N GLU A 263 10.93 21.22 -18.69
CA GLU A 263 10.49 22.63 -18.79
C GLU A 263 10.88 23.33 -20.12
N SER A 264 11.87 22.83 -20.84
CA SER A 264 12.23 23.34 -22.17
C SER A 264 12.97 22.32 -23.03
N LEU A 265 12.82 22.44 -24.36
CA LEU A 265 13.59 21.68 -25.36
C LEU A 265 15.10 21.86 -25.21
N ASN A 266 15.56 23.00 -24.69
CA ASN A 266 16.98 23.23 -24.39
C ASN A 266 17.44 22.39 -23.21
N CYS A 267 16.66 22.34 -22.11
CA CYS A 267 16.94 21.48 -20.96
C CYS A 267 17.02 20.00 -21.37
N PHE A 268 16.03 19.53 -22.13
CA PHE A 268 16.03 18.19 -22.74
C PHE A 268 17.29 17.94 -23.58
N SER A 269 17.63 18.83 -24.52
CA SER A 269 18.75 18.64 -25.44
C SER A 269 20.10 18.61 -24.72
N VAL A 270 20.30 19.48 -23.73
CA VAL A 270 21.52 19.49 -22.89
C VAL A 270 21.60 18.21 -22.05
N ILE A 271 20.53 17.79 -21.39
CA ILE A 271 20.51 16.55 -20.61
C ILE A 271 20.78 15.33 -21.50
N LYS A 272 20.24 15.29 -22.72
CA LYS A 272 20.50 14.21 -23.67
C LYS A 272 21.98 14.16 -24.09
N ALA A 273 22.56 15.31 -24.47
CA ALA A 273 23.96 15.40 -24.89
C ALA A 273 24.97 15.13 -23.76
N VAL A 274 24.62 15.44 -22.50
CA VAL A 274 25.48 15.18 -21.34
C VAL A 274 25.82 13.69 -21.17
N TRP A 275 24.95 12.75 -21.58
CA TRP A 275 25.23 11.32 -21.47
C TRP A 275 26.44 10.88 -22.32
N ASP A 276 26.55 11.35 -23.57
CA ASP A 276 27.68 11.01 -24.44
C ASP A 276 28.99 11.63 -23.92
N VAL A 277 28.94 12.83 -23.32
CA VAL A 277 30.09 13.46 -22.65
C VAL A 277 30.51 12.69 -21.38
N LEU A 278 29.56 12.16 -20.62
CA LEU A 278 29.82 11.30 -19.46
C LEU A 278 30.40 9.93 -19.86
N ASP A 279 29.99 9.38 -21.00
CA ASP A 279 30.53 8.15 -21.57
C ASP A 279 31.98 8.34 -22.07
N ASP A 280 32.26 9.41 -22.80
CA ASP A 280 33.61 9.78 -23.25
C ASP A 280 34.57 10.00 -22.07
N ARG A 281 34.22 10.90 -21.14
CA ARG A 281 35.07 11.21 -19.97
C ARG A 281 35.14 10.04 -18.99
N GLY A 282 34.10 9.21 -18.91
CA GLY A 282 34.07 7.99 -18.09
C GLY A 282 34.92 6.82 -18.63
N SER A 283 35.49 6.96 -19.83
CA SER A 283 36.23 5.90 -20.52
C SER A 283 37.57 5.53 -19.86
N ASN A 284 38.23 6.49 -19.20
CA ASN A 284 39.60 6.42 -18.69
C ASN A 284 39.76 7.05 -17.29
N GLU A 285 40.86 6.76 -16.59
CA GLU A 285 41.06 7.15 -15.19
C GLU A 285 41.18 8.67 -14.97
N THR A 286 41.87 9.39 -15.87
CA THR A 286 41.99 10.85 -15.79
C THR A 286 40.63 11.53 -15.88
N GLY A 287 39.81 11.13 -16.87
CA GLY A 287 38.45 11.64 -17.03
C GLY A 287 37.52 11.24 -15.88
N LEU A 288 37.68 10.05 -15.28
CA LEU A 288 36.96 9.67 -14.05
C LEU A 288 37.33 10.54 -12.85
N LEU A 289 38.59 10.97 -12.73
CA LEU A 289 39.03 11.92 -11.70
C LEU A 289 38.53 13.35 -11.97
N GLU A 290 38.50 13.80 -13.23
CA GLU A 290 37.86 15.06 -13.63
C GLU A 290 36.37 15.05 -13.27
N LEU A 291 35.63 13.99 -13.66
CA LEU A 291 34.22 13.82 -13.31
C LEU A 291 34.01 13.78 -11.79
N SER A 292 34.87 13.08 -11.05
CA SER A 292 34.81 13.02 -9.58
C SER A 292 34.96 14.41 -8.94
N LYS A 293 35.81 15.27 -9.51
CA LYS A 293 36.03 16.65 -9.04
C LYS A 293 34.86 17.57 -9.46
N THR A 294 34.41 17.48 -10.70
CA THR A 294 33.30 18.28 -11.25
C THR A 294 31.98 18.01 -10.53
N PHE A 295 31.63 16.73 -10.34
CA PHE A 295 30.43 16.31 -9.59
C PHE A 295 30.67 16.19 -8.08
N ARG A 296 31.87 16.58 -7.59
CA ARG A 296 32.27 16.60 -6.17
C ARG A 296 31.94 15.32 -5.41
N THR A 297 32.15 14.16 -6.02
CA THR A 297 31.70 12.88 -5.45
C THR A 297 32.57 12.42 -4.28
N CYS A 298 31.94 12.00 -3.18
CA CYS A 298 32.58 11.71 -1.87
C CYS A 298 33.61 10.56 -1.85
N LYS A 299 33.81 9.86 -2.97
CA LYS A 299 34.86 8.86 -3.19
C LYS A 299 35.36 9.01 -4.63
N GLU A 300 36.67 9.00 -4.82
CA GLU A 300 37.29 8.97 -6.14
C GLU A 300 36.93 7.66 -6.88
N LYS A 301 36.62 7.77 -8.18
CA LYS A 301 36.03 6.68 -8.96
C LYS A 301 37.08 5.89 -9.72
N ASN A 302 37.86 5.10 -8.99
CA ASN A 302 38.98 4.32 -9.53
C ASN A 302 38.53 3.04 -10.29
N LYS A 303 37.32 3.02 -10.87
CA LYS A 303 36.77 1.96 -11.72
C LYS A 303 35.80 2.56 -12.74
N ARG A 304 35.84 2.02 -13.97
CA ARG A 304 35.05 2.46 -15.13
C ARG A 304 33.56 2.64 -14.81
N PHE A 305 33.01 3.80 -15.13
CA PHE A 305 31.59 4.12 -14.93
C PHE A 305 30.74 3.21 -15.83
N LYS A 306 29.90 2.34 -15.27
CA LYS A 306 28.85 1.64 -16.05
C LYS A 306 27.62 2.54 -16.20
N THR A 307 27.75 3.53 -17.07
CA THR A 307 26.70 4.45 -17.55
C THR A 307 25.44 3.73 -18.03
N ALA A 308 25.55 2.49 -18.49
CA ALA A 308 24.42 1.62 -18.85
C ALA A 308 23.33 1.50 -17.76
N SER A 309 23.65 1.68 -16.47
CA SER A 309 22.66 1.70 -15.39
C SER A 309 21.93 3.03 -15.21
N ILE A 310 22.35 4.11 -15.88
CA ILE A 310 21.79 5.47 -15.74
C ILE A 310 21.40 6.09 -17.09
N ARG A 311 21.80 5.52 -18.24
CA ARG A 311 21.21 5.88 -19.54
C ARG A 311 19.69 5.65 -19.52
N PHE A 312 18.95 6.74 -19.43
CA PHE A 312 17.63 6.82 -20.02
C PHE A 312 17.79 6.48 -21.51
N HIS A 313 16.95 5.58 -22.04
CA HIS A 313 16.85 5.43 -23.49
C HIS A 313 15.88 6.53 -23.94
N VAL A 314 16.34 7.38 -24.86
CA VAL A 314 15.75 8.67 -25.26
C VAL A 314 16.10 8.93 -26.72
#